data_AF-A0A5M5MCD2-F1
#
_entry.id   AF-A0A5M5MCD2-F1
#
_cell.length_a   1.000
_cell.length_b   1.000
_cell.length_c   1.000
_cell.angle_alpha   90.00
_cell.angle_beta   90.00
_cell.angle_gamma   90.00
#
_symmetry.space_group_name_H-M   'P 1'
#
loop_
_entity.id
_entity.type
_entity.pdbx_description
1 polymer ?
#
loop_
_entity_poly.entity_id
_entity_poly.type
_entity_poly.pdbx_seq_one_letter_code
_entity_poly.pdbx_strand_id
1 'polypeptide(L)'
;MKEKILVALKTKYKTFGFGDKAFDGVADYLSKTVTEESQIETAISGVEGLLKAFQGDIDTVRNEKSGLQKQLDELKNKIENPNPNPNPKPEEKKDDIATIIANAVNAAVKPLSDKLTQFETEKAQATRQEQIMGKAKEYGIPENLVPMLSIPEDANLDNYFKDAKQTFANAGFQDVRTPESGSNEQNNSNDIATLINKGTEEFKNSKQD
;
A
#
# COMPACT_ATOMS: atom_id res chain seq x y z
N MET A 1 26.07 -15.64 39.24
CA MET A 1 26.15 -14.51 38.29
C MET A 1 24.89 -13.62 38.34
N LYS A 2 23.68 -14.20 38.21
CA LYS A 2 22.41 -13.47 38.37
C LYS A 2 22.36 -12.50 39.54
N GLU A 3 22.75 -12.95 40.74
CA GLU A 3 22.71 -12.13 41.95
C GLU A 3 23.66 -10.91 41.89
N LYS A 4 24.85 -11.08 41.30
CA LYS A 4 25.80 -9.97 41.07
C LYS A 4 25.25 -8.96 40.06
N ILE A 5 24.64 -9.44 38.98
CA ILE A 5 23.96 -8.60 37.99
C ILE A 5 22.78 -7.84 38.63
N LEU A 6 21.99 -8.52 39.46
CA LEU A 6 20.85 -7.92 40.15
C LEU A 6 21.28 -6.75 41.05
N VAL A 7 22.33 -6.93 41.84
CA VAL A 7 22.89 -5.87 42.69
C VAL A 7 23.40 -4.69 41.85
N ALA A 8 24.08 -4.97 40.73
CA ALA A 8 24.58 -3.93 39.84
C ALA A 8 23.44 -3.15 39.16
N LEU A 9 22.40 -3.84 38.68
CA LEU A 9 21.21 -3.24 38.08
C LEU A 9 20.47 -2.33 39.07
N LYS A 10 20.19 -2.82 40.28
CA LYS A 10 19.51 -2.05 41.33
C LYS A 10 20.31 -0.83 41.74
N THR A 11 21.63 -0.95 41.82
CA THR A 11 22.52 0.16 42.15
C THR A 11 22.49 1.23 41.07
N LYS A 12 22.68 0.84 39.80
CA LYS A 12 22.78 1.77 38.67
C LYS A 12 21.46 2.45 38.33
N TYR A 13 20.35 1.72 38.38
CA TYR A 13 19.03 2.18 37.94
C TYR A 13 18.03 2.39 39.09
N LYS A 14 18.53 2.62 40.31
CA LYS A 14 17.70 2.85 41.51
C LYS A 14 16.62 3.93 41.33
N THR A 15 16.91 4.95 40.53
CA THR A 15 16.03 6.11 40.32
C THR A 15 14.87 5.85 39.36
N PHE A 16 14.86 4.72 38.64
CA PHE A 16 13.85 4.44 37.61
C PHE A 16 12.52 3.98 38.23
N GLY A 17 12.47 3.75 39.55
CA GLY A 17 11.22 3.44 40.25
C GLY A 17 10.65 2.04 39.95
N PHE A 18 11.44 1.13 39.39
CA PHE A 18 11.04 -0.25 39.19
C PHE A 18 10.97 -1.03 40.50
N GLY A 19 10.05 -1.99 40.56
CA GLY A 19 9.98 -2.96 41.64
C GLY A 19 11.03 -4.07 41.51
N ASP A 20 11.30 -4.76 42.62
CA ASP A 20 12.33 -5.81 42.70
C ASP A 20 12.15 -6.93 41.66
N LYS A 21 10.91 -7.29 41.32
CA LYS A 21 10.61 -8.32 40.32
C LYS A 21 11.07 -7.94 38.91
N ALA A 22 11.00 -6.66 38.55
CA ALA A 22 11.44 -6.19 37.25
C ALA A 22 12.97 -6.32 37.12
N PHE A 23 13.69 -5.90 38.17
CA PHE A 23 15.13 -6.10 38.23
C PHE A 23 15.52 -7.57 38.25
N ASP A 24 14.79 -8.43 38.97
CA ASP A 24 15.04 -9.88 38.98
C ASP A 24 14.88 -10.50 37.60
N GLY A 25 13.84 -10.12 36.85
CA GLY A 25 13.62 -10.60 35.48
C GLY A 25 14.74 -10.21 34.51
N VAL A 26 15.22 -8.97 34.58
CA VAL A 26 16.34 -8.51 33.74
C VAL A 26 17.65 -9.19 34.15
N ALA A 27 17.89 -9.35 35.45
CA ALA A 27 19.05 -10.09 35.94
C ALA A 27 19.02 -11.56 35.50
N ASP A 28 17.85 -12.20 35.54
CA ASP A 28 17.64 -13.57 35.05
C ASP A 28 17.99 -13.68 33.56
N TYR A 29 17.46 -12.75 32.76
CA TYR A 29 17.71 -12.67 31.32
C TYR A 29 19.20 -12.51 31.00
N LEU A 30 19.86 -11.52 31.61
CA LEU A 30 21.28 -11.25 31.36
C LEU A 30 22.18 -12.37 31.87
N SER A 31 21.81 -13.05 32.96
CA SER A 31 22.62 -14.14 33.53
C SER A 31 22.75 -15.37 32.63
N LYS A 32 21.95 -15.47 31.56
CA LYS A 32 22.03 -16.54 30.57
C LYS A 32 23.21 -16.38 29.61
N THR A 33 23.70 -15.14 29.41
CA THR A 33 24.77 -14.83 28.46
C THR A 33 25.98 -14.18 29.12
N VAL A 34 25.81 -13.51 30.25
CA VAL A 34 26.88 -12.93 31.05
C VAL A 34 27.47 -14.02 31.94
N THR A 35 28.68 -14.46 31.64
CA THR A 35 29.38 -15.52 32.38
C THR A 35 30.51 -14.99 33.26
N GLU A 36 30.97 -13.76 33.01
CA GLU A 36 32.09 -13.13 33.72
C GLU A 36 31.68 -11.80 34.36
N GLU A 37 32.29 -11.45 35.49
CA GLU A 37 31.98 -10.21 36.22
C GLU A 37 32.38 -8.94 35.44
N SER A 38 33.44 -9.03 34.65
CA SER A 38 33.92 -7.97 33.76
C SER A 38 32.87 -7.53 32.73
N GLN A 39 31.94 -8.42 32.36
CA GLN A 39 30.90 -8.17 31.37
C GLN A 39 29.64 -7.52 31.97
N ILE A 40 29.50 -7.52 33.29
CA ILE A 40 28.27 -7.06 33.97
C ILE A 40 27.98 -5.61 33.61
N GLU A 41 28.98 -4.72 33.70
CA GLU A 41 28.78 -3.30 33.47
C GLU A 41 28.35 -2.99 32.03
N THR A 42 28.95 -3.67 31.05
CA THR A 42 28.54 -3.55 29.64
C THR A 42 27.13 -4.09 29.43
N ALA A 43 26.81 -5.24 30.00
CA ALA A 43 25.51 -5.89 29.85
C ALA A 43 24.36 -5.06 30.44
N ILE A 44 24.53 -4.53 31.65
CA ILE A 44 23.50 -3.68 32.29
C ILE A 44 23.33 -2.35 31.54
N SER A 45 24.41 -1.81 30.98
CA SER A 45 24.35 -0.59 30.16
C SER A 45 23.63 -0.84 28.83
N GLY A 46 23.79 -2.04 28.25
CA GLY A 46 23.12 -2.43 27.00
C GLY A 46 21.59 -2.48 27.12
N VAL A 47 21.05 -2.75 28.31
CA VAL A 47 19.59 -2.76 28.54
C VAL A 47 19.03 -1.41 29.00
N GLU A 48 19.87 -0.38 29.14
CA GLU A 48 19.45 0.93 29.64
C GLU A 48 18.37 1.58 28.78
N GLY A 49 18.49 1.50 27.46
CA GLY A 49 17.50 2.06 26.54
C GLY A 49 16.12 1.44 26.72
N LEU A 50 16.06 0.12 26.92
CA LEU A 50 14.82 -0.62 27.19
C LEU A 50 14.23 -0.21 28.54
N LEU A 51 15.07 -0.12 29.58
CA LEU A 51 14.63 0.34 30.89
C LEU A 51 14.11 1.78 30.85
N LYS A 52 14.74 2.69 30.12
CA LYS A 52 14.25 4.07 29.95
C LYS A 52 12.89 4.11 29.25
N ALA A 53 12.67 3.29 28.23
CA ALA A 53 11.39 3.20 27.55
C ALA A 53 10.28 2.75 28.53
N PHE A 54 10.50 1.68 29.28
CA PHE A 54 9.54 1.21 30.29
C PHE A 54 9.32 2.21 31.42
N GLN A 55 10.34 2.97 31.81
CA GLN A 55 10.16 4.04 32.77
C GLN A 55 9.19 5.11 32.23
N GLY A 56 9.33 5.51 30.97
CA GLY A 56 8.43 6.48 30.33
C GLY A 56 6.97 6.04 30.33
N ASP A 57 6.71 4.76 30.02
CA ASP A 57 5.36 4.19 30.08
C ASP A 57 4.80 4.19 31.50
N ILE A 58 5.61 3.78 32.49
CA ILE A 58 5.21 3.77 33.91
C ILE A 58 4.89 5.18 34.41
N ASP A 59 5.68 6.19 34.04
CA ASP A 59 5.46 7.57 34.44
C ASP A 59 4.17 8.13 33.79
N THR A 60 3.87 7.75 32.54
CA THR A 60 2.61 8.09 31.87
C THR A 60 1.42 7.52 32.64
N VAL A 61 1.44 6.21 32.93
CA VAL A 61 0.37 5.53 33.67
C VAL A 61 0.23 6.11 35.09
N ARG A 62 1.34 6.46 35.76
CA ARG A 62 1.31 7.07 37.09
C ARG A 62 0.62 8.44 37.07
N ASN A 63 0.91 9.25 36.06
CA ASN A 63 0.29 10.57 35.90
C ASN A 63 -1.21 10.45 35.62
N GLU A 64 -1.61 9.54 34.72
CA GLU A 64 -3.02 9.26 34.44
C GLU A 64 -3.77 8.80 35.69
N LYS A 65 -3.19 7.87 36.47
CA LYS A 65 -3.78 7.40 37.73
C LYS A 65 -3.97 8.54 38.72
N SER A 66 -3.00 9.44 38.85
CA SER A 66 -3.13 10.61 39.73
C SER A 66 -4.25 11.55 39.27
N GLY A 67 -4.38 11.77 37.96
CA GLY A 67 -5.47 12.55 37.38
C GLY A 67 -6.85 11.95 37.65
N LEU A 68 -6.98 10.63 37.42
CA LEU A 68 -8.21 9.89 37.68
C LEU A 68 -8.58 9.87 39.17
N GLN A 69 -7.60 9.69 40.07
CA GLN A 69 -7.84 9.73 41.50
C GLN A 69 -8.38 11.09 41.94
N LYS A 70 -7.82 12.18 41.42
CA LYS A 70 -8.32 13.54 41.70
C LYS A 70 -9.76 13.72 41.24
N GLN A 71 -10.10 13.26 40.04
CA GLN A 71 -11.48 13.31 39.53
C GLN A 71 -12.43 12.47 40.40
N LEU A 72 -11.99 11.29 40.84
CA LEU A 72 -12.77 10.43 41.73
C LEU A 72 -13.05 11.12 43.06
N ASP A 73 -12.05 11.77 43.65
CA ASP A 73 -12.18 12.49 44.92
C ASP A 73 -13.09 13.73 44.77
N GLU A 74 -12.99 14.45 43.65
CA GLU A 74 -13.92 15.56 43.33
C GLU A 74 -15.37 15.08 43.17
N LEU A 75 -15.60 13.94 42.52
CA LEU A 75 -16.94 13.36 42.39
C LEU A 75 -17.48 12.87 43.74
N LYS A 76 -16.66 12.21 44.56
CA LYS A 76 -17.05 11.79 45.91
C LYS A 76 -17.45 12.99 46.78
N ASN A 77 -16.65 14.07 46.75
CA ASN A 77 -16.96 15.30 47.47
C ASN A 77 -18.29 15.93 47.02
N LYS A 78 -18.62 15.89 45.71
CA LYS A 78 -19.92 16.35 45.19
C LYS A 78 -21.10 15.49 45.63
N ILE A 79 -20.88 14.19 45.86
CA ILE A 79 -21.92 13.26 46.34
C ILE A 79 -22.14 13.42 47.84
N GLU A 80 -21.06 13.55 48.63
CA GLU A 80 -21.13 13.68 50.10
C GLU A 80 -21.58 15.08 50.56
N ASN A 81 -21.24 16.13 49.80
CA ASN A 81 -21.76 17.49 49.98
C ASN A 81 -22.54 17.93 48.74
N PRO A 82 -23.82 17.53 48.58
CA PRO A 82 -24.69 18.15 47.60
C PRO A 82 -24.87 19.61 48.03
N ASN A 83 -24.17 20.52 47.35
CA ASN A 83 -24.33 21.96 47.59
C ASN A 83 -25.84 22.30 47.47
N PRO A 84 -26.51 22.86 48.51
CA PRO A 84 -27.97 22.97 48.51
C PRO A 84 -28.54 24.00 47.52
N ASN A 85 -27.71 24.66 46.71
CA ASN A 85 -28.20 25.72 45.84
C ASN A 85 -27.30 25.95 44.62
N PRO A 86 -27.79 25.64 43.42
CA PRO A 86 -27.54 26.45 42.25
C PRO A 86 -28.78 27.31 42.03
N ASN A 87 -28.66 28.59 42.34
CA ASN A 87 -29.51 29.62 41.75
C ASN A 87 -29.59 29.34 40.23
N PRO A 88 -30.78 29.20 39.61
CA PRO A 88 -30.88 28.87 38.20
C PRO A 88 -30.38 30.07 37.40
N LYS A 89 -29.16 29.96 36.86
CA LYS A 89 -28.75 30.77 35.72
C LYS A 89 -29.61 30.34 34.52
N PRO A 90 -30.04 31.26 33.64
CA PRO A 90 -30.97 30.96 32.56
C PRO A 90 -30.45 29.78 31.74
N GLU A 91 -31.35 28.85 31.39
CA GLU A 91 -31.08 27.66 30.59
C GLU A 91 -30.22 27.98 29.36
N GLU A 92 -28.91 27.77 29.46
CA GLU A 92 -28.17 27.25 28.32
C GLU A 92 -28.69 25.84 28.12
N LYS A 93 -29.34 25.65 26.97
CA LYS A 93 -29.93 24.38 26.54
C LYS A 93 -29.06 23.23 27.03
N LYS A 94 -29.64 22.37 27.87
CA LYS A 94 -29.13 21.01 28.03
C LYS A 94 -29.10 20.44 26.62
N ASP A 95 -27.93 20.44 25.99
CA ASP A 95 -27.73 19.62 24.81
C ASP A 95 -28.16 18.23 25.22
N ASP A 96 -29.26 17.78 24.62
CA ASP A 96 -29.93 16.54 24.96
C ASP A 96 -28.85 15.47 25.03
N ILE A 97 -28.75 14.72 26.13
CA ILE A 97 -27.67 13.73 26.32
C ILE A 97 -27.63 12.76 25.12
N ALA A 98 -28.80 12.53 24.51
CA ALA A 98 -28.96 11.86 23.22
C ALA A 98 -28.11 12.49 22.08
N THR A 99 -28.09 13.81 21.95
CA THR A 99 -27.29 14.55 20.96
C THR A 99 -25.79 14.41 21.20
N ILE A 100 -25.34 14.46 22.46
CA ILE A 100 -23.92 14.28 22.81
C ILE A 100 -23.46 12.86 22.46
N ILE A 101 -24.27 11.86 22.83
CA ILE A 101 -24.01 10.45 22.51
C ILE A 101 -24.03 10.24 20.99
N ALA A 102 -25.01 10.79 20.27
CA ALA A 102 -25.12 10.68 18.82
C ALA A 102 -23.90 11.31 18.11
N ASN A 103 -23.43 12.46 18.58
CA ASN A 103 -22.24 13.11 18.03
C ASN A 103 -20.97 12.29 18.28
N ALA A 104 -20.80 11.73 19.49
CA ALA A 104 -19.66 10.87 19.80
C ALA A 104 -19.65 9.57 18.99
N VAL A 105 -20.81 8.93 18.84
CA VAL A 105 -20.96 7.72 18.01
C VAL A 105 -20.71 8.05 16.53
N ASN A 106 -21.27 9.14 15.99
CA ASN A 106 -21.00 9.57 14.63
C ASN A 106 -19.52 9.89 14.41
N ALA A 107 -18.86 10.57 15.36
CA ALA A 107 -17.43 10.88 15.24
C ALA A 107 -16.56 9.62 15.21
N ALA A 108 -16.96 8.56 15.92
CA ALA A 108 -16.24 7.28 15.92
C ALA A 108 -16.56 6.41 14.69
N VAL A 109 -17.82 6.39 14.24
CA VAL A 109 -18.31 5.50 13.17
C VAL A 109 -18.09 6.09 11.78
N LYS A 110 -18.24 7.42 11.61
CA LYS A 110 -18.06 8.09 10.32
C LYS A 110 -16.70 7.80 9.68
N PRO A 111 -15.53 7.93 10.35
CA PRO A 111 -14.25 7.63 9.72
C PRO A 111 -14.09 6.15 9.37
N LEU A 112 -14.75 5.23 10.10
CA LEU A 112 -14.75 3.81 9.77
C LEU A 112 -15.62 3.54 8.52
N SER A 113 -16.78 4.17 8.44
CA SER A 113 -17.65 4.09 7.26
C SER A 113 -16.97 4.68 6.02
N ASP A 114 -16.32 5.83 6.16
CA ASP A 114 -15.60 6.49 5.06
C ASP A 114 -14.43 5.59 4.58
N LYS A 115 -13.68 4.98 5.49
CA LYS A 115 -12.61 4.02 5.16
C LYS A 115 -13.13 2.74 4.51
N LEU A 116 -14.28 2.24 4.93
CA LEU A 116 -14.87 1.04 4.35
C LEU A 116 -15.27 1.29 2.88
N THR A 117 -15.97 2.40 2.62
CA THR A 117 -16.32 2.82 1.26
C THR A 117 -15.08 3.02 0.39
N GLN A 118 -14.02 3.63 0.93
CA GLN A 118 -12.75 3.79 0.22
C GLN A 118 -12.13 2.43 -0.11
N PHE A 119 -12.06 1.51 0.86
CA PHE A 119 -11.50 0.18 0.66
C PHE A 119 -12.27 -0.63 -0.38
N GLU A 120 -13.60 -0.57 -0.36
CA GLU A 120 -14.45 -1.21 -1.37
C GLU A 120 -14.18 -0.65 -2.78
N THR A 121 -14.02 0.67 -2.89
CA THR A 121 -13.70 1.36 -4.16
C THR A 121 -12.31 0.95 -4.67
N GLU A 122 -11.29 1.00 -3.82
CA GLU A 122 -9.92 0.60 -4.17
C GLU A 122 -9.87 -0.87 -4.60
N LYS A 123 -10.59 -1.76 -3.90
CA LYS A 123 -10.67 -3.18 -4.26
C LYS A 123 -11.34 -3.39 -5.62
N ALA A 124 -12.41 -2.65 -5.91
CA ALA A 124 -13.08 -2.71 -7.21
C ALA A 124 -12.15 -2.23 -8.34
N GLN A 125 -11.42 -1.13 -8.11
CA GLN A 125 -10.43 -0.61 -9.07
C GLN A 125 -9.27 -1.59 -9.31
N ALA A 126 -8.71 -2.18 -8.25
CA ALA A 126 -7.66 -3.19 -8.36
C ALA A 126 -8.13 -4.43 -9.14
N THR A 127 -9.33 -4.93 -8.82
CA THR A 127 -9.94 -6.06 -9.54
C THR A 127 -10.14 -5.72 -11.02
N ARG A 128 -10.59 -4.49 -11.32
CA ARG A 128 -10.77 -4.02 -12.68
C ARG A 128 -9.44 -3.93 -13.43
N GLN A 129 -8.38 -3.46 -12.78
CA GLN A 129 -7.04 -3.39 -13.36
C GLN A 129 -6.48 -4.78 -13.68
N GLU A 130 -6.66 -5.77 -12.79
CA GLU A 130 -6.29 -7.16 -13.05
C GLU A 130 -7.03 -7.74 -14.26
N GLN A 131 -8.34 -7.48 -14.38
CA GLN A 131 -9.13 -7.90 -15.54
C GLN A 131 -8.63 -7.26 -16.84
N ILE A 132 -8.32 -5.96 -16.79
CA ILE A 132 -7.76 -5.20 -17.92
C ILE A 132 -6.42 -5.82 -18.37
N MET A 133 -5.50 -6.07 -17.45
CA MET A 133 -4.20 -6.68 -17.75
C MET A 133 -4.35 -8.10 -18.30
N GLY A 134 -5.25 -8.90 -17.72
CA GLY A 134 -5.58 -10.24 -18.21
C GLY A 134 -6.09 -10.24 -19.64
N LYS A 135 -7.04 -9.35 -19.95
CA LYS A 135 -7.61 -9.20 -21.30
C LYS A 135 -6.59 -8.63 -22.30
N ALA A 136 -5.76 -7.68 -21.90
CA ALA A 136 -4.66 -7.19 -22.74
C ALA A 136 -3.74 -8.33 -23.19
N LYS A 137 -3.34 -9.19 -22.24
CA LYS A 137 -2.52 -10.37 -22.51
C LYS A 137 -3.24 -11.36 -23.45
N GLU A 138 -4.52 -11.63 -23.23
CA GLU A 138 -5.34 -12.51 -24.08
C GLU A 138 -5.38 -12.03 -25.54
N TYR A 139 -5.50 -10.72 -25.76
CA TYR A 139 -5.51 -10.13 -27.10
C TYR A 139 -4.11 -9.87 -27.68
N GLY A 140 -3.06 -10.13 -26.91
CA GLY A 140 -1.66 -9.95 -27.32
C GLY A 140 -1.19 -8.50 -27.32
N ILE A 141 -1.84 -7.63 -26.55
CA ILE A 141 -1.43 -6.24 -26.35
C ILE A 141 -0.36 -6.21 -25.24
N PRO A 142 0.85 -5.69 -25.51
CA PRO A 142 1.89 -5.52 -24.50
C PRO A 142 1.43 -4.70 -23.29
N GLU A 143 1.81 -5.13 -22.09
CA GLU A 143 1.40 -4.50 -20.82
C GLU A 143 1.80 -3.03 -20.72
N ASN A 144 2.95 -2.65 -21.29
CA ASN A 144 3.44 -1.26 -21.32
C ASN A 144 2.57 -0.32 -22.18
N LEU A 145 1.71 -0.86 -23.06
CA LEU A 145 0.77 -0.07 -23.85
C LEU A 145 -0.60 0.07 -23.18
N VAL A 146 -0.92 -0.78 -22.20
CA VAL A 146 -2.21 -0.76 -21.50
C VAL A 146 -2.51 0.58 -20.82
N PRO A 147 -1.55 1.25 -20.12
CA PRO A 147 -1.79 2.57 -19.54
C PRO A 147 -2.08 3.68 -20.57
N MET A 148 -1.77 3.46 -21.84
CA MET A 148 -2.06 4.40 -22.92
C MET A 148 -3.49 4.23 -23.48
N LEU A 149 -4.15 3.13 -23.12
CA LEU A 149 -5.54 2.88 -23.50
C LEU A 149 -6.46 3.61 -22.53
N SER A 150 -7.25 4.56 -23.05
CA SER A 150 -8.33 5.20 -22.27
C SER A 150 -9.51 4.24 -22.17
N ILE A 151 -9.43 3.27 -21.27
CA ILE A 151 -10.47 2.25 -21.06
C ILE A 151 -11.54 2.80 -20.11
N PRO A 152 -12.80 2.94 -20.55
CA PRO A 152 -13.90 3.33 -19.67
C PRO A 152 -14.15 2.29 -18.57
N GLU A 153 -14.60 2.75 -17.38
CA GLU A 153 -14.88 1.87 -16.24
C GLU A 153 -15.94 0.80 -16.56
N ASP A 154 -16.97 1.18 -17.34
CA ASP A 154 -18.09 0.34 -17.75
C ASP A 154 -17.87 -0.41 -19.07
N ALA A 155 -16.69 -0.25 -19.70
CA ALA A 155 -16.41 -0.86 -20.99
C ALA A 155 -16.46 -2.38 -20.94
N ASN A 156 -17.06 -2.98 -21.97
CA ASN A 156 -16.90 -4.40 -22.25
C ASN A 156 -15.45 -4.63 -22.72
N LEU A 157 -14.63 -5.24 -21.85
CA LEU A 157 -13.21 -5.44 -22.12
C LEU A 157 -12.95 -6.31 -23.35
N ASP A 158 -13.82 -7.26 -23.64
CA ASP A 158 -13.62 -8.16 -24.78
C ASP A 158 -13.73 -7.39 -26.11
N ASN A 159 -14.81 -6.63 -26.28
CA ASN A 159 -14.99 -5.76 -27.44
C ASN A 159 -13.89 -4.70 -27.52
N TYR A 160 -13.58 -4.04 -26.40
CA TYR A 160 -12.58 -2.98 -26.37
C TYR A 160 -11.20 -3.49 -26.80
N PHE A 161 -10.73 -4.62 -26.23
CA PHE A 161 -9.41 -5.15 -26.54
C PHE A 161 -9.33 -5.75 -27.94
N LYS A 162 -10.43 -6.28 -28.47
CA LYS A 162 -10.54 -6.69 -29.87
C LYS A 162 -10.34 -5.50 -30.83
N ASP A 163 -11.00 -4.38 -30.58
CA ASP A 163 -10.89 -3.17 -31.39
C ASP A 163 -9.51 -2.50 -31.24
N ALA A 164 -8.97 -2.48 -30.01
CA ALA A 164 -7.62 -1.98 -29.74
C ALA A 164 -6.56 -2.79 -30.49
N LYS A 165 -6.65 -4.13 -30.47
CA LYS A 165 -5.76 -5.01 -31.25
C LYS A 165 -5.81 -4.69 -32.74
N GLN A 166 -7.01 -4.52 -33.30
CA GLN A 166 -7.17 -4.18 -34.72
C GLN A 166 -6.54 -2.82 -35.03
N THR A 167 -6.72 -1.83 -34.14
CA THR A 167 -6.14 -0.49 -34.29
C THR A 167 -4.63 -0.54 -34.29
N PHE A 168 -4.01 -1.26 -33.36
CA PHE A 168 -2.55 -1.43 -33.32
C PHE A 168 -2.02 -2.19 -34.54
N ALA A 169 -2.74 -3.23 -35.00
CA ALA A 169 -2.38 -3.92 -36.23
C ALA A 169 -2.38 -2.94 -37.41
N ASN A 170 -3.47 -2.19 -37.61
CA ASN A 170 -3.60 -1.22 -38.70
C ASN A 170 -2.53 -0.12 -38.65
N ALA A 171 -2.19 0.36 -37.44
CA ALA A 171 -1.12 1.34 -37.23
C ALA A 171 0.26 0.78 -37.62
N GLY A 172 0.57 -0.46 -37.24
CA GLY A 172 1.79 -1.16 -37.65
C GLY A 172 1.88 -1.44 -39.15
N PHE A 173 0.75 -1.45 -39.86
CA PHE A 173 0.68 -1.54 -41.33
C PHE A 173 0.82 -0.19 -42.05
N GLN A 174 0.79 0.97 -41.36
CA GLN A 174 0.87 2.28 -42.03
C GLN A 174 2.24 2.55 -42.69
N ASP A 175 3.32 1.93 -42.20
CA ASP A 175 4.67 2.03 -42.80
C ASP A 175 4.94 0.98 -43.88
N VAL A 176 4.02 0.03 -44.08
CA VAL A 176 4.05 -0.81 -45.28
C VAL A 176 3.56 0.06 -46.42
N ARG A 177 4.50 0.67 -47.16
CA ARG A 177 4.19 1.20 -48.50
C ARG A 177 3.42 0.09 -49.20
N THR A 178 2.14 0.34 -49.50
CA THR A 178 1.45 -0.45 -50.52
C THR A 178 2.42 -0.52 -51.70
N PRO A 179 2.64 -1.70 -52.29
CA PRO A 179 3.47 -1.78 -53.49
C PRO A 179 2.98 -0.66 -54.39
N GLU A 180 3.90 0.23 -54.77
CA GLU A 180 3.61 1.29 -55.72
C GLU A 180 2.91 0.58 -56.87
N SER A 181 1.61 0.84 -57.05
CA SER A 181 0.83 0.22 -58.12
C SER A 181 1.70 0.29 -59.34
N GLY A 182 2.15 -0.87 -59.82
CA GLY A 182 3.35 -1.00 -60.64
C GLY A 182 3.41 0.17 -61.59
N SER A 183 4.45 0.98 -61.44
CA SER A 183 4.78 2.03 -62.40
C SER A 183 4.53 1.44 -63.79
N ASN A 184 3.85 2.21 -64.64
CA ASN A 184 3.54 1.85 -66.02
C ASN A 184 4.81 1.37 -66.74
N GLU A 185 5.18 0.10 -66.58
CA GLU A 185 6.15 -0.58 -67.41
C GLU A 185 5.44 -0.81 -68.73
N GLN A 186 5.66 0.13 -69.63
CA GLN A 186 5.34 0.04 -71.05
C GLN A 186 5.60 -1.38 -71.57
N ASN A 187 4.53 -2.11 -71.89
CA ASN A 187 4.45 -3.19 -72.87
C ASN A 187 5.77 -3.94 -73.18
N ASN A 188 6.24 -4.75 -72.23
CA ASN A 188 7.27 -5.77 -72.46
C ASN A 188 6.84 -6.84 -73.51
N SER A 189 5.58 -6.81 -73.98
CA SER A 189 5.06 -7.70 -75.01
C SER A 189 5.82 -7.63 -76.33
N ASN A 190 6.33 -6.46 -76.73
CA ASN A 190 7.11 -6.33 -77.97
C ASN A 190 8.51 -6.95 -77.84
N ASP A 191 9.14 -6.85 -76.67
CA ASP A 191 10.46 -7.44 -76.43
C ASP A 191 10.38 -8.96 -76.38
N ILE A 192 9.34 -9.50 -75.76
CA ILE A 192 9.04 -10.95 -75.76
C ILE A 192 8.78 -11.44 -77.19
N ALA A 193 7.97 -10.73 -77.98
CA ALA A 193 7.71 -11.11 -79.36
C ALA A 193 8.98 -11.11 -80.22
N THR A 194 9.89 -10.15 -79.98
CA THR A 194 11.17 -10.05 -80.69
C THR A 194 12.09 -11.22 -80.34
N LEU A 195 12.16 -11.61 -79.06
CA LEU A 195 12.95 -12.76 -78.61
C LEU A 195 12.39 -14.09 -79.15
N ILE A 196 11.07 -14.26 -79.18
CA ILE A 196 10.42 -15.45 -79.74
C ILE A 196 10.72 -15.56 -81.23
N ASN A 197 10.60 -14.48 -81.99
CA ASN A 197 10.89 -14.48 -83.42
C ASN A 197 12.36 -14.80 -83.69
N LYS A 198 13.29 -14.22 -82.92
CA LYS A 198 14.72 -14.51 -83.02
C LYS A 198 15.02 -15.99 -82.77
N GLY A 199 14.50 -16.56 -81.68
CA GLY A 199 14.68 -17.98 -81.39
C GLY A 199 14.06 -18.90 -82.45
N THR A 200 12.95 -18.50 -83.06
CA THR A 200 12.30 -19.27 -84.13
C THR A 200 13.14 -19.30 -85.42
N GLU A 201 13.75 -18.17 -85.79
CA GLU A 201 14.62 -18.11 -86.96
C GLU A 201 15.96 -18.84 -86.73
N GLU A 202 16.54 -18.74 -85.53
CA GLU A 202 17.72 -19.53 -85.16
C GLU A 202 17.44 -21.05 -85.23
N PHE A 203 16.25 -21.50 -84.79
CA PHE A 203 15.85 -22.90 -84.87
C PHE A 203 15.56 -23.38 -86.30
N LYS A 204 15.05 -22.51 -87.19
CA LYS A 204 14.91 -22.84 -88.61
C LYS A 204 16.28 -23.00 -89.27
N ASN A 205 17.19 -22.07 -89.00
CA ASN A 205 18.51 -22.07 -89.64
C ASN A 205 19.38 -23.24 -89.14
N SER A 206 19.22 -23.70 -87.89
CA SER A 206 19.95 -24.87 -87.39
C SER A 206 19.47 -26.23 -87.93
N LYS A 207 18.35 -26.26 -88.65
CA LYS A 207 17.83 -27.46 -89.34
C LYS A 207 18.17 -27.51 -90.83
N GLN A 208 18.85 -26.50 -91.35
CA GLN A 208 19.18 -26.38 -92.77
C GLN A 208 20.65 -26.69 -93.10
N ASP A 209 21.42 -27.15 -92.11
CA ASP A 209 22.75 -27.76 -92.25
C ASP A 209 22.70 -29.28 -91.99
#